data_AF-A0A7L2YMG1-F1
#
_entry.id   AF-A0A7L2YMG1-F1
#
_cell.length_a   1.000
_cell.length_b   1.000
_cell.length_c   1.000
_cell.angle_alpha   90.00
_cell.angle_beta   90.00
_cell.angle_gamma   90.00
#
_symmetry.space_group_name_H-M   'P 1'
#
loop_
_entity.id
_entity.type
_entity.pdbx_description
1 polymer ?
#
loop_
_entity_poly.entity_id
_entity_poly.type
_entity_poly.pdbx_seq_one_letter_code
_entity_poly.pdbx_strand_id
1 'polypeptide(L)'
;MADPAGSSCAMAQPSVLLTKEPAPQTVPASDLPMKVYEVALNTGTDSSSGLATAGFRIAKYLPTEWHLHHSELYHKAFASCEQAERDRAESKELAEYAAAAAQRAQQDSTAAVGHRLEDIHFWKSQLQKEIEDLDAETRLLAAQKVRLERALDATEVPYAIATDNLQCRERRQAPDLVCDEVEKELLKEADLIRSIQELLKRTLIQARNQMRINREHKEVCEMDWSDKVETYNIDDKCGRYSNQSTNTQFHPTSVKFEESASTPETWAKFSHDNICRAEREKLASINLRDLIDNILHDTSDDMRKQCAAVNEAFAKHCEELHDTKHKLEHNLKNILKEIGYQEANIAALKQAIRDKEAPMKVAQTRLYDRSFRPNVDLCRDEAQFRLVSEVEELTESIKSLKKRLLESEQSLRNLEDTRMNLEKEIAVKANSIFIDKQKCMAHRTRYPVVFKLAGY
;
A
#
# COMPACT_ATOMS: atom_id res chain seq x y z
N MET A 1 -33.67 -68.92 -14.83
CA MET A 1 -32.40 -69.66 -14.87
C MET A 1 -31.39 -68.80 -14.12
N ALA A 2 -31.35 -68.91 -12.79
CA ALA A 2 -30.72 -69.99 -12.01
C ALA A 2 -29.26 -69.64 -11.68
N ASP A 3 -29.10 -68.97 -10.53
CA ASP A 3 -28.09 -69.31 -9.50
C ASP A 3 -28.17 -70.82 -9.15
N PRO A 4 -27.21 -71.49 -8.47
CA PRO A 4 -26.49 -70.96 -7.29
C PRO A 4 -25.09 -71.55 -6.94
N ALA A 5 -24.60 -71.12 -5.76
CA ALA A 5 -23.76 -71.82 -4.77
C ALA A 5 -22.24 -71.54 -4.82
N GLY A 6 -21.55 -71.20 -3.73
CA GLY A 6 -21.93 -71.09 -2.32
C GLY A 6 -20.77 -71.48 -1.39
N SER A 7 -20.44 -70.61 -0.41
CA SER A 7 -19.91 -70.90 0.94
C SER A 7 -19.39 -69.59 1.55
N SER A 8 -20.11 -68.92 2.46
CA SER A 8 -20.46 -69.25 3.86
C SER A 8 -19.33 -69.03 4.86
N CYS A 9 -19.40 -67.88 5.57
CA CYS A 9 -19.15 -67.74 7.01
C CYS A 9 -19.65 -66.32 7.42
N ALA A 10 -20.90 -66.15 7.84
CA ALA A 10 -21.41 -66.27 9.21
C ALA A 10 -20.96 -65.15 10.17
N MET A 11 -21.83 -64.13 10.27
CA MET A 11 -22.36 -63.49 11.50
C MET A 11 -21.38 -62.94 12.55
N ALA A 12 -21.37 -61.61 12.70
CA ALA A 12 -21.29 -60.97 14.01
C ALA A 12 -22.18 -59.71 14.04
N GLN A 13 -23.15 -59.72 14.95
CA GLN A 13 -24.11 -58.66 15.23
C GLN A 13 -23.40 -57.40 15.77
N PRO A 14 -24.02 -56.20 15.69
CA PRO A 14 -23.54 -55.06 16.45
C PRO A 14 -23.80 -55.32 17.93
N SER A 15 -22.75 -55.68 18.66
CA SER A 15 -22.79 -55.77 20.12
C SER A 15 -23.03 -54.38 20.68
N VAL A 16 -24.24 -54.16 21.20
CA VAL A 16 -24.52 -53.08 22.15
C VAL A 16 -23.65 -53.34 23.39
N LEU A 17 -22.48 -52.71 23.43
CA LEU A 17 -21.67 -52.68 24.64
C LEU A 17 -22.28 -51.66 25.59
N LEU A 18 -23.09 -52.19 26.50
CA LEU A 18 -23.39 -51.57 27.78
C LEU A 18 -22.07 -51.33 28.53
N THR A 19 -21.51 -50.14 28.41
CA THR A 19 -20.55 -49.62 29.39
C THR A 19 -21.12 -48.31 29.96
N LYS A 20 -22.25 -48.45 30.66
CA LYS A 20 -22.49 -47.57 31.81
C LYS A 20 -21.37 -47.88 32.79
N GLU A 21 -20.38 -47.00 32.89
CA GLU A 21 -19.49 -47.01 34.04
C GLU A 21 -20.36 -46.99 35.30
N PRO A 22 -20.10 -47.89 36.27
CA PRO A 22 -20.77 -47.81 37.56
C PRO A 22 -20.42 -46.45 38.17
N ALA A 23 -21.42 -45.77 38.75
CA ALA A 23 -21.22 -44.54 39.49
C ALA A 23 -20.05 -44.74 40.48
N PRO A 24 -19.09 -43.80 40.57
CA PRO A 24 -18.05 -43.90 41.57
C PRO A 24 -18.70 -43.84 42.96
N GLN A 25 -18.76 -44.98 43.65
CA GLN A 25 -18.92 -44.99 45.10
C GLN A 25 -17.59 -44.54 45.70
N THR A 26 -17.36 -43.23 45.70
CA THR A 26 -16.32 -42.60 46.50
C THR A 26 -16.95 -42.07 47.77
N VAL A 27 -16.92 -42.89 48.81
CA VAL A 27 -16.55 -42.35 50.11
C VAL A 27 -15.01 -42.44 50.14
N PRO A 28 -14.28 -41.31 50.18
CA PRO A 28 -12.83 -41.34 50.30
C PRO A 28 -12.44 -41.97 51.65
N ALA A 29 -11.34 -42.71 51.70
CA ALA A 29 -10.85 -43.36 52.93
C ALA A 29 -10.54 -42.37 54.08
N SER A 30 -10.56 -41.06 53.81
CA SER A 30 -10.41 -39.99 54.80
C SER A 30 -11.67 -39.67 55.62
N ASP A 31 -12.83 -40.24 55.28
CA ASP A 31 -14.09 -40.05 56.03
C ASP A 31 -14.56 -41.30 56.80
N LEU A 32 -13.70 -42.33 56.93
CA LEU A 32 -13.99 -43.41 57.89
C LEU A 32 -13.64 -42.92 59.30
N PRO A 33 -14.59 -42.95 60.26
CA PRO A 33 -14.29 -42.59 61.63
C PRO A 33 -13.15 -43.48 62.14
N MET A 34 -12.14 -42.83 62.73
CA MET A 34 -11.03 -43.50 63.40
C MET A 34 -11.63 -44.53 64.35
N LYS A 35 -11.40 -45.83 64.07
CA LYS A 35 -11.84 -46.90 64.96
C LYS A 35 -10.91 -46.87 66.18
N VAL A 36 -11.20 -45.97 67.11
CA VAL A 36 -10.64 -46.00 68.45
C VAL A 36 -11.03 -47.36 69.01
N TYR A 37 -10.04 -48.23 69.22
CA TYR A 37 -10.23 -49.42 70.03
C TYR A 37 -10.44 -48.95 71.48
N GLU A 38 -11.67 -48.52 71.79
CA GLU A 38 -12.13 -48.53 73.17
C GLU A 38 -12.22 -50.00 73.56
N VAL A 39 -11.37 -50.41 74.50
CA VAL A 39 -11.54 -51.66 75.22
C VAL A 39 -12.94 -51.61 75.82
N ALA A 40 -13.85 -52.43 75.32
CA ALA A 40 -15.19 -52.57 75.89
C ALA A 40 -15.02 -52.99 77.37
N LEU A 41 -15.19 -52.03 78.28
CA LEU A 41 -15.55 -52.32 79.65
C LEU A 41 -16.95 -52.92 79.58
N ASN A 42 -17.05 -54.24 79.74
CA ASN A 42 -18.31 -54.95 79.86
C ASN A 42 -19.07 -54.43 81.10
N THR A 43 -19.89 -53.41 80.93
CA THR A 43 -20.97 -53.03 81.84
C THR A 43 -22.28 -53.57 81.27
N GLY A 44 -22.75 -54.72 81.77
CA GLY A 44 -24.06 -55.24 81.36
C GLY A 44 -24.29 -56.71 81.69
N THR A 45 -24.75 -56.94 82.92
CA THR A 45 -25.67 -58.01 83.37
C THR A 45 -25.66 -59.32 82.59
N ASP A 46 -24.68 -60.18 82.85
CA ASP A 46 -24.85 -61.62 83.09
C ASP A 46 -23.47 -62.27 83.32
N SER A 47 -22.71 -61.70 84.27
CA SER A 47 -21.61 -62.42 84.91
C SER A 47 -22.18 -63.08 86.15
N SER A 48 -22.57 -64.34 86.01
CA SER A 48 -22.87 -65.26 87.11
C SER A 48 -21.66 -65.31 88.05
N SER A 49 -21.62 -64.38 88.98
CA SER A 49 -20.76 -64.42 90.14
C SER A 49 -21.36 -65.45 91.08
N GLY A 50 -21.07 -66.72 90.76
CA GLY A 50 -21.39 -67.82 91.65
C GLY A 50 -20.87 -67.49 93.05
N LEU A 51 -21.75 -67.61 94.03
CA LEU A 51 -21.41 -67.62 95.45
C LEU A 51 -20.27 -68.63 95.66
N ALA A 52 -19.04 -68.12 95.69
CA ALA A 52 -17.89 -68.87 96.17
C ALA A 52 -17.92 -68.77 97.69
N THR A 53 -18.52 -69.80 98.29
CA THR A 53 -18.37 -70.18 99.69
C THR A 53 -16.90 -70.09 100.08
N ALA A 54 -16.60 -69.26 101.08
CA ALA A 54 -15.31 -69.28 101.76
C ALA A 54 -15.07 -70.68 102.34
N GLY A 55 -14.14 -71.43 101.76
CA GLY A 55 -13.76 -72.76 102.20
C GLY A 55 -12.55 -73.29 101.44
N PHE A 56 -11.41 -73.38 102.13
CA PHE A 56 -10.16 -74.02 101.77
C PHE A 56 -10.19 -74.91 100.50
N ARG A 57 -9.55 -74.46 99.41
CA ARG A 57 -9.03 -75.33 98.36
C ARG A 57 -7.58 -74.98 98.09
N ILE A 58 -6.69 -75.91 98.41
CA ILE A 58 -5.31 -75.92 97.92
C ILE A 58 -5.42 -76.20 96.42
N ALA A 59 -5.50 -75.15 95.61
CA ALA A 59 -5.48 -75.23 94.16
C ALA A 59 -4.04 -75.54 93.70
N LYS A 60 -3.62 -76.79 93.88
CA LYS A 60 -2.42 -77.31 93.25
C LYS A 60 -2.86 -77.99 91.96
N TYR A 61 -2.46 -77.41 90.82
CA TYR A 61 -2.64 -78.02 89.50
C TYR A 61 -2.07 -79.44 89.50
N LEU A 62 -2.78 -80.40 88.90
CA LEU A 62 -2.18 -81.71 88.64
C LEU A 62 -1.00 -81.52 87.67
N PRO A 63 0.08 -82.32 87.75
CA PRO A 63 1.20 -82.21 86.81
C PRO A 63 0.77 -82.23 85.34
N THR A 64 -0.26 -83.01 85.00
CA THR A 64 -0.87 -83.05 83.66
C THR A 64 -1.56 -81.74 83.26
N GLU A 65 -2.27 -81.08 84.18
CA GLU A 65 -2.90 -79.78 83.96
C GLU A 65 -1.85 -78.66 83.84
N TRP A 66 -0.77 -78.73 84.62
CA TRP A 66 0.37 -77.81 84.51
C TRP A 66 1.08 -77.97 83.16
N HIS A 67 1.35 -79.20 82.71
CA HIS A 67 1.95 -79.48 81.41
C HIS A 67 1.04 -79.04 80.25
N LEU A 68 -0.27 -79.28 80.33
CA LEU A 68 -1.24 -78.84 79.31
C LEU A 68 -1.31 -77.32 79.22
N HIS A 69 -1.40 -76.62 80.35
CA HIS A 69 -1.44 -75.15 80.40
C HIS A 69 -0.16 -74.51 79.82
N HIS A 70 1.02 -75.06 80.16
CA HIS A 70 2.28 -74.58 79.58
C HIS A 70 2.38 -74.91 78.09
N SER A 71 1.89 -76.07 77.66
CA SER A 71 1.82 -76.43 76.23
C SER A 71 0.90 -75.49 75.45
N GLU A 72 -0.27 -75.14 75.99
CA GLU A 72 -1.19 -74.17 75.40
C GLU A 72 -0.59 -72.75 75.36
N LEU A 73 0.09 -72.33 76.42
CA LEU A 73 0.83 -71.06 76.46
C LEU A 73 1.95 -71.01 75.42
N TYR A 74 2.74 -72.08 75.29
CA TYR A 74 3.78 -72.17 74.26
C TYR A 74 3.18 -72.16 72.85
N HIS A 75 2.09 -72.88 72.60
CA HIS A 75 1.39 -72.84 71.31
C HIS A 75 0.84 -71.44 71.00
N LYS A 76 0.24 -70.77 71.99
CA LYS A 76 -0.29 -69.40 71.83
C LYS A 76 0.82 -68.37 71.60
N ALA A 77 1.93 -68.48 72.34
CA ALA A 77 3.10 -67.63 72.16
C ALA A 77 3.74 -67.85 70.79
N PHE A 78 3.88 -69.12 70.36
CA PHE A 78 4.40 -69.48 69.04
C PHE A 78 3.50 -68.94 67.92
N ALA A 79 2.18 -69.15 67.99
CA ALA A 79 1.23 -68.61 67.02
C ALA A 79 1.23 -67.07 66.97
N SER A 80 1.39 -66.41 68.12
CA SER A 80 1.51 -64.94 68.19
C SER A 80 2.83 -64.43 67.59
N CYS A 81 3.94 -65.14 67.81
CA CYS A 81 5.22 -64.82 67.18
C CYS A 81 5.17 -65.02 65.67
N GLU A 82 4.59 -66.13 65.20
CA GLU A 82 4.41 -66.41 63.78
C GLU A 82 3.51 -65.37 63.10
N GLN A 83 2.42 -64.94 63.76
CA GLN A 83 1.58 -63.85 63.27
C GLN A 83 2.36 -62.53 63.17
N ALA A 84 3.11 -62.15 64.21
CA ALA A 84 3.91 -60.94 64.19
C ALA A 84 5.07 -60.99 63.17
N GLU A 85 5.60 -62.19 62.88
CA GLU A 85 6.57 -62.41 61.80
C GLU A 85 5.93 -62.22 60.42
N ARG A 86 4.75 -62.78 60.20
CA ARG A 86 3.95 -62.57 58.98
C ARG A 86 3.58 -61.10 58.80
N ASP A 87 3.05 -60.44 59.84
CA ASP A 87 2.67 -59.02 59.78
C ASP A 87 3.89 -58.11 59.50
N ARG A 88 5.07 -58.41 60.07
CA ARG A 88 6.31 -57.68 59.76
C ARG A 88 6.78 -57.92 58.33
N ALA A 89 6.68 -59.14 57.83
CA ALA A 89 7.03 -59.48 56.46
C ALA A 89 6.10 -58.76 55.47
N GLU A 90 4.78 -58.82 55.70
CA GLU A 90 3.76 -58.12 54.90
C GLU A 90 3.93 -56.60 54.96
N SER A 91 4.20 -56.04 56.14
CA SER A 91 4.44 -54.59 56.29
C SER A 91 5.71 -54.15 55.55
N LYS A 92 6.76 -54.97 55.58
CA LYS A 92 8.00 -54.69 54.85
C LYS A 92 7.79 -54.77 53.35
N GLU A 93 7.10 -55.81 52.86
CA GLU A 93 6.76 -55.97 51.45
C GLU A 93 5.89 -54.79 50.97
N LEU A 94 4.88 -54.39 51.75
CA LEU A 94 4.04 -53.24 51.43
C LEU A 94 4.83 -51.93 51.39
N ALA A 95 5.77 -51.71 52.32
CA ALA A 95 6.61 -50.53 52.34
C ALA A 95 7.56 -50.48 51.14
N GLU A 96 8.19 -51.60 50.79
CA GLU A 96 9.05 -51.72 49.60
C GLU A 96 8.25 -51.52 48.31
N TYR A 97 7.07 -52.13 48.21
CA TYR A 97 6.15 -51.95 47.09
C TYR A 97 5.70 -50.49 46.96
N ALA A 98 5.29 -49.85 48.07
CA ALA A 98 4.86 -48.46 48.08
C ALA A 98 6.00 -47.49 47.71
N ALA A 99 7.22 -47.74 48.20
CA ALA A 99 8.40 -46.96 47.82
C ALA A 99 8.71 -47.10 46.32
N ALA A 100 8.69 -48.33 45.79
CA ALA A 100 8.91 -48.58 44.36
C ALA A 100 7.78 -48.01 43.49
N ALA A 101 6.54 -48.05 43.94
CA ALA A 101 5.41 -47.44 43.24
C ALA A 101 5.51 -45.90 43.22
N ALA A 102 5.86 -45.27 44.35
CA ALA A 102 6.05 -43.83 44.45
C ALA A 102 7.22 -43.35 43.57
N GLN A 103 8.34 -44.08 43.59
CA GLN A 103 9.49 -43.76 42.74
C GLN A 103 9.15 -43.87 41.25
N ARG A 104 8.44 -44.92 40.83
CA ARG A 104 7.99 -45.07 39.44
C ARG A 104 7.05 -43.95 39.02
N ALA A 105 6.04 -43.64 39.82
CA ALA A 105 5.11 -42.55 39.54
C ALA A 105 5.82 -41.18 39.43
N GLN A 106 6.82 -40.94 40.28
CA GLN A 106 7.66 -39.73 40.21
C GLN A 106 8.50 -39.68 38.93
N GLN A 107 9.09 -40.82 38.52
CA GLN A 107 9.84 -40.91 37.26
C GLN A 107 8.95 -40.66 36.05
N ASP A 108 7.77 -41.31 36.01
CA ASP A 108 6.81 -41.18 34.91
C ASP A 108 6.29 -39.74 34.79
N SER A 109 5.92 -39.10 35.91
CA SER A 109 5.48 -37.70 35.93
C SER A 109 6.60 -36.73 35.55
N THR A 110 7.83 -36.95 36.03
CA THR A 110 9.00 -36.12 35.65
C THR A 110 9.28 -36.22 34.15
N ALA A 111 9.19 -37.44 33.59
CA ALA A 111 9.35 -37.66 32.15
C ALA A 111 8.23 -36.97 31.35
N ALA A 112 6.97 -37.05 31.82
CA ALA A 112 5.84 -36.37 31.17
C ALA A 112 5.99 -34.84 31.18
N VAL A 113 6.44 -34.23 32.28
CA VAL A 113 6.78 -32.79 32.34
C VAL A 113 7.93 -32.46 31.39
N GLY A 114 8.93 -33.33 31.30
CA GLY A 114 10.02 -33.21 30.33
C GLY A 114 9.54 -33.15 28.88
N HIS A 115 8.68 -34.08 28.47
CA HIS A 115 8.06 -34.04 27.14
C HIS A 115 7.24 -32.77 26.92
N ARG A 116 6.51 -32.31 27.94
CA ARG A 116 5.72 -31.08 27.83
C ARG A 116 6.58 -29.84 27.62
N LEU A 117 7.77 -29.78 28.22
CA LEU A 117 8.72 -28.69 28.01
C LEU A 117 9.19 -28.60 26.55
N GLU A 118 9.34 -29.73 25.86
CA GLU A 118 9.70 -29.76 24.45
C GLU A 118 8.60 -29.12 23.59
N ASP A 119 7.32 -29.45 23.84
CA ASP A 119 6.18 -28.84 23.16
C ASP A 119 6.11 -27.32 23.40
N ILE A 120 6.23 -26.89 24.66
CA ILE A 120 6.16 -25.47 25.02
C ILE A 120 7.32 -24.72 24.37
N HIS A 121 8.53 -25.29 24.40
CA HIS A 121 9.68 -24.71 23.75
C HIS A 121 9.46 -24.55 22.24
N PHE A 122 8.93 -25.59 21.58
CA PHE A 122 8.61 -25.52 20.16
C PHE A 122 7.68 -24.34 19.83
N TRP A 123 6.53 -24.24 20.48
CA TRP A 123 5.57 -23.16 20.22
C TRP A 123 6.13 -21.78 20.57
N LYS A 124 6.86 -21.67 21.68
CA LYS A 124 7.57 -20.44 22.08
C LYS A 124 8.55 -19.99 21.00
N SER A 125 9.36 -20.90 20.44
CA SER A 125 10.30 -20.58 19.37
C SER A 125 9.60 -20.20 18.06
N GLN A 126 8.51 -20.88 17.70
CA GLN A 126 7.74 -20.54 16.49
C GLN A 126 7.09 -19.15 16.61
N LEU A 127 6.46 -18.85 17.74
CA LEU A 127 5.88 -17.53 18.00
C LEU A 127 6.94 -16.42 17.98
N GLN A 128 8.11 -16.66 18.61
CA GLN A 128 9.21 -15.70 18.60
C GLN A 128 9.66 -15.39 17.17
N LYS A 129 9.88 -16.42 16.35
CA LYS A 129 10.27 -16.26 14.96
C LYS A 129 9.23 -15.44 14.18
N GLU A 130 7.94 -15.74 14.34
CA GLU A 130 6.90 -15.04 13.59
C GLU A 130 6.76 -13.57 14.03
N ILE A 131 6.97 -13.26 15.31
CA ILE A 131 7.05 -11.87 15.82
C ILE A 131 8.21 -11.12 15.15
N GLU A 132 9.39 -11.74 15.09
CA GLU A 132 10.59 -11.16 14.47
C GLU A 132 10.39 -10.94 12.96
N ASP A 133 9.78 -11.91 12.26
CA ASP A 133 9.46 -11.84 10.84
C ASP A 133 8.45 -10.72 10.54
N LEU A 134 7.35 -10.63 11.31
CA LEU A 134 6.34 -9.55 11.17
C LEU A 134 6.94 -8.18 11.43
N ASP A 135 7.80 -8.05 12.43
CA ASP A 135 8.48 -6.80 12.76
C ASP A 135 9.42 -6.37 11.62
N ALA A 136 10.20 -7.31 11.08
CA ALA A 136 11.08 -7.07 9.95
C ALA A 136 10.29 -6.63 8.70
N GLU A 137 9.21 -7.33 8.34
CA GLU A 137 8.38 -6.96 7.19
C GLU A 137 7.69 -5.61 7.41
N THR A 138 7.24 -5.31 8.63
CA THR A 138 6.65 -3.99 8.95
C THR A 138 7.67 -2.86 8.77
N ARG A 139 8.95 -3.09 9.11
CA ARG A 139 10.03 -2.13 8.86
C ARG A 139 10.29 -1.95 7.36
N LEU A 140 10.24 -3.01 6.56
CA LEU A 140 10.37 -2.92 5.10
C LEU A 140 9.20 -2.14 4.48
N LEU A 141 7.95 -2.41 4.90
CA LEU A 141 6.78 -1.68 4.43
C LEU A 141 6.83 -0.21 4.86
N ALA A 142 7.35 0.10 6.05
CA ALA A 142 7.57 1.48 6.49
C ALA A 142 8.57 2.23 5.58
N ALA A 143 9.67 1.59 5.19
CA ALA A 143 10.63 2.17 4.25
C ALA A 143 9.98 2.42 2.87
N GLN A 144 9.19 1.46 2.38
CA GLN A 144 8.45 1.58 1.13
C GLN A 144 7.42 2.71 1.16
N LYS A 145 6.72 2.87 2.29
CA LYS A 145 5.80 3.98 2.54
C LYS A 145 6.52 5.35 2.47
N VAL A 146 7.71 5.47 3.06
CA VAL A 146 8.50 6.71 2.97
C VAL A 146 8.90 7.03 1.53
N ARG A 147 9.27 6.02 0.75
CA ARG A 147 9.54 6.17 -0.69
C ARG A 147 8.29 6.64 -1.45
N LEU A 148 7.13 6.08 -1.12
CA LEU A 148 5.84 6.49 -1.69
C LEU A 148 5.47 7.94 -1.34
N GLU A 149 5.73 8.37 -0.10
CA GLU A 149 5.57 9.77 0.35
C GLU A 149 6.48 10.72 -0.47
N ARG A 150 7.76 10.36 -0.64
CA ARG A 150 8.70 11.14 -1.46
C ARG A 150 8.29 11.23 -2.93
N ALA A 151 7.81 10.12 -3.50
CA ALA A 151 7.32 10.09 -4.87
C ALA A 151 6.12 11.01 -5.06
N LEU A 152 5.16 10.99 -4.12
CA LEU A 152 4.02 11.88 -4.11
C LEU A 152 4.47 13.35 -4.06
N ASP A 153 5.37 13.71 -3.14
CA ASP A 153 5.90 15.08 -3.04
C ASP A 153 6.63 15.50 -4.33
N ALA A 154 7.33 14.58 -4.99
CA ALA A 154 8.03 14.85 -6.23
C ALA A 154 7.09 15.20 -7.40
N THR A 155 5.81 14.81 -7.34
CA THR A 155 4.80 15.12 -8.39
C THR A 155 4.35 16.58 -8.39
N GLU A 156 4.52 17.31 -7.28
CA GLU A 156 4.10 18.71 -7.16
C GLU A 156 4.84 19.62 -8.15
N VAL A 157 6.12 19.34 -8.39
CA VAL A 157 6.95 20.13 -9.33
C VAL A 157 6.45 19.98 -10.78
N PRO A 158 6.30 18.77 -11.35
CA PRO A 158 5.62 18.53 -12.62
C PRO A 158 4.27 19.21 -12.74
N TYR A 159 3.42 19.12 -11.71
CA TYR A 159 2.09 19.70 -11.73
C TYR A 159 2.16 21.22 -11.87
N ALA A 160 2.97 21.87 -11.02
CA ALA A 160 3.20 23.31 -11.07
C ALA A 160 3.76 23.75 -12.42
N ILE A 161 4.71 23.00 -12.99
CA ILE A 161 5.24 23.28 -14.33
C ILE A 161 4.11 23.25 -15.36
N ALA A 162 3.30 22.19 -15.42
CA ALA A 162 2.22 22.06 -16.40
C ALA A 162 1.20 23.22 -16.28
N THR A 163 0.77 23.54 -15.06
CA THR A 163 -0.18 24.64 -14.82
C THR A 163 0.41 26.01 -15.12
N ASP A 164 1.66 26.26 -14.77
CA ASP A 164 2.34 27.53 -15.08
C ASP A 164 2.52 27.70 -16.58
N ASN A 165 2.78 26.62 -17.32
CA ASN A 165 2.91 26.64 -18.78
C ASN A 165 1.56 27.00 -19.43
N LEU A 166 0.45 26.41 -18.98
CA LEU A 166 -0.90 26.78 -19.42
C LEU A 166 -1.18 28.27 -19.16
N GLN A 167 -0.94 28.75 -17.93
CA GLN A 167 -1.14 30.16 -17.57
C GLN A 167 -0.24 31.13 -18.34
N CYS A 168 0.99 30.72 -18.67
CA CYS A 168 1.86 31.54 -19.51
C CYS A 168 1.32 31.67 -20.94
N ARG A 169 0.75 30.60 -21.49
CA ARG A 169 0.20 30.57 -22.86
C ARG A 169 -1.08 31.38 -23.02
N GLU A 170 -1.84 31.60 -21.94
CA GLU A 170 -2.96 32.56 -21.90
C GLU A 170 -2.54 34.01 -22.19
N ARG A 171 -1.24 34.32 -22.08
CA ARG A 171 -0.70 35.67 -22.34
C ARG A 171 -0.35 35.90 -23.82
N ARG A 172 -0.56 34.90 -24.68
CA ARG A 172 -0.39 35.05 -26.14
C ARG A 172 -1.39 36.08 -26.67
N GLN A 173 -0.98 36.81 -27.70
CA GLN A 173 -1.83 37.81 -28.35
C GLN A 173 -2.67 37.18 -29.45
N ALA A 174 -3.90 37.67 -29.65
CA ALA A 174 -4.70 37.30 -30.82
C ALA A 174 -3.96 37.70 -32.11
N PRO A 175 -3.98 36.86 -33.17
CA PRO A 175 -4.77 35.64 -33.33
C PRO A 175 -4.12 34.34 -32.80
N ASP A 176 -2.93 34.38 -32.19
CA ASP A 176 -2.20 33.18 -31.74
C ASP A 176 -2.70 32.58 -30.43
N LEU A 177 -3.63 33.25 -29.75
CA LEU A 177 -4.32 32.70 -28.58
C LEU A 177 -5.36 31.67 -29.05
N VAL A 178 -4.91 30.43 -29.22
CA VAL A 178 -5.69 29.30 -29.74
C VAL A 178 -5.42 28.04 -28.94
N CYS A 179 -6.45 27.18 -28.88
CA CYS A 179 -6.34 25.83 -28.33
C CYS A 179 -5.66 24.91 -29.36
N ASP A 180 -4.33 24.82 -29.27
CA ASP A 180 -3.48 24.02 -30.14
C ASP A 180 -3.05 22.70 -29.47
N GLU A 181 -2.19 21.94 -30.15
CA GLU A 181 -1.76 20.63 -29.65
C GLU A 181 -0.95 20.72 -28.36
N VAL A 182 -0.19 21.80 -28.18
CA VAL A 182 0.58 22.01 -26.94
C VAL A 182 -0.35 22.18 -25.75
N GLU A 183 -1.43 22.97 -25.90
CA GLU A 183 -2.43 23.15 -24.83
C GLU A 183 -3.12 21.83 -24.47
N LYS A 184 -3.50 21.03 -25.47
CA LYS A 184 -4.09 19.69 -25.23
C LYS A 184 -3.14 18.78 -24.49
N GLU A 185 -1.87 18.70 -24.90
CA GLU A 185 -0.88 17.85 -24.24
C GLU A 185 -0.56 18.32 -22.82
N LEU A 186 -0.55 19.63 -22.57
CA LEU A 186 -0.40 20.20 -21.22
C LEU A 186 -1.59 19.86 -20.31
N LEU A 187 -2.82 19.93 -20.84
CA LEU A 187 -4.02 19.53 -20.09
C LEU A 187 -3.98 18.04 -19.74
N LYS A 188 -3.62 17.18 -20.71
CA LYS A 188 -3.40 15.75 -20.46
C LYS A 188 -2.33 15.51 -19.41
N GLU A 189 -1.23 16.26 -19.43
CA GLU A 189 -0.17 16.18 -18.41
C GLU A 189 -0.69 16.54 -17.02
N ALA A 190 -1.42 17.64 -16.88
CA ALA A 190 -2.00 18.04 -15.59
C ALA A 190 -3.02 17.02 -15.04
N ASP A 191 -3.87 16.48 -15.90
CA ASP A 191 -4.86 15.46 -15.51
C ASP A 191 -4.21 14.12 -15.14
N LEU A 192 -3.19 13.69 -15.90
CA LEU A 192 -2.40 12.50 -15.57
C LEU A 192 -1.75 12.64 -14.20
N ILE A 193 -1.08 13.77 -13.94
CA ILE A 193 -0.38 13.99 -12.66
C ILE A 193 -1.37 13.99 -11.50
N ARG A 194 -2.53 14.63 -11.64
CA ARG A 194 -3.58 14.62 -10.61
C ARG A 194 -4.10 13.20 -10.34
N SER A 195 -4.26 12.40 -11.39
CA SER A 195 -4.71 11.00 -11.28
C SER A 195 -3.67 10.13 -10.57
N ILE A 196 -2.38 10.35 -10.87
CA ILE A 196 -1.24 9.71 -10.19
C ILE A 196 -1.19 10.12 -8.72
N GLN A 197 -1.30 11.42 -8.40
CA GLN A 197 -1.33 11.90 -7.02
C GLN A 197 -2.42 11.22 -6.19
N GLU A 198 -3.60 11.04 -6.77
CA GLU A 198 -4.70 10.35 -6.09
C GLU A 198 -4.44 8.85 -5.91
N LEU A 199 -3.87 8.19 -6.92
CA LEU A 199 -3.44 6.79 -6.82
C LEU A 199 -2.42 6.62 -5.68
N LEU A 200 -1.35 7.43 -5.66
CA LEU A 200 -0.31 7.36 -4.63
C LEU A 200 -0.88 7.62 -3.22
N LYS A 201 -1.79 8.60 -3.07
CA LYS A 201 -2.48 8.86 -1.80
C LYS A 201 -3.31 7.66 -1.31
N ARG A 202 -4.04 6.99 -2.20
CA ARG A 202 -4.82 5.79 -1.87
C ARG A 202 -3.92 4.63 -1.46
N THR A 203 -2.86 4.38 -2.20
CA THR A 203 -1.87 3.33 -1.88
C THR A 203 -1.17 3.60 -0.55
N LEU A 204 -0.92 4.87 -0.22
CA LEU A 204 -0.32 5.27 1.05
C LEU A 204 -1.26 4.97 2.24
N ILE A 205 -2.57 5.16 2.07
CA ILE A 205 -3.57 4.76 3.08
C ILE A 205 -3.57 3.23 3.25
N GLN A 206 -3.48 2.46 2.16
CA GLN A 206 -3.37 1.00 2.22
C GLN A 206 -2.13 0.55 3.00
N ALA A 207 -0.97 1.14 2.71
CA ALA A 207 0.28 0.84 3.43
C ALA A 207 0.16 1.16 4.93
N ARG A 208 -0.40 2.32 5.29
CA ARG A 208 -0.63 2.69 6.70
C ARG A 208 -1.56 1.70 7.42
N ASN A 209 -2.63 1.27 6.75
CA ASN A 209 -3.56 0.31 7.33
C ASN A 209 -2.92 -1.08 7.50
N GLN A 210 -2.16 -1.56 6.51
CA GLN A 210 -1.47 -2.84 6.63
C GLN A 210 -0.42 -2.82 7.75
N MET A 211 0.34 -1.72 7.90
CA MET A 211 1.27 -1.56 9.03
C MET A 211 0.57 -1.63 10.40
N ARG A 212 -0.65 -1.08 10.51
CA ARG A 212 -1.47 -1.18 11.73
C ARG A 212 -1.88 -2.63 11.98
N ILE A 213 -2.36 -3.34 10.97
CA ILE A 213 -2.78 -4.74 11.06
C ILE A 213 -1.60 -5.63 11.48
N ASN A 214 -0.42 -5.45 10.87
CA ASN A 214 0.78 -6.20 11.26
C ASN A 214 1.14 -5.97 12.73
N ARG A 215 1.04 -4.73 13.22
CA ARG A 215 1.29 -4.41 14.63
C ARG A 215 0.29 -5.09 15.56
N GLU A 216 -0.99 -5.06 15.23
CA GLU A 216 -2.03 -5.72 16.02
C GLU A 216 -1.79 -7.24 16.12
N HIS A 217 -1.43 -7.89 15.01
CA HIS A 217 -1.13 -9.32 15.01
C HIS A 217 0.20 -9.68 15.67
N LYS A 218 1.19 -8.77 15.62
CA LYS A 218 2.42 -8.89 16.40
C LYS A 218 2.11 -8.88 17.91
N GLU A 219 1.31 -7.92 18.37
CA GLU A 219 0.90 -7.81 19.79
C GLU A 219 0.16 -9.08 20.26
N VAL A 220 -0.72 -9.66 19.42
CA VAL A 220 -1.37 -10.95 19.72
C VAL A 220 -0.36 -12.09 19.88
N CYS A 221 0.63 -12.18 18.98
CA CYS A 221 1.66 -13.21 19.08
C CYS A 221 2.58 -13.00 20.28
N GLU A 222 2.90 -11.75 20.63
CA GLU A 222 3.71 -11.40 21.81
C GLU A 222 3.02 -11.80 23.12
N MET A 223 1.70 -11.61 23.21
CA MET A 223 0.91 -12.08 24.36
C MET A 223 0.97 -13.60 24.50
N ASP A 224 0.68 -14.34 23.42
CA ASP A 224 0.75 -15.80 23.43
C ASP A 224 2.17 -16.29 23.77
N TRP A 225 3.19 -15.66 23.19
CA TRP A 225 4.59 -15.96 23.48
C TRP A 225 4.92 -15.75 24.96
N SER A 226 4.46 -14.65 25.56
CA SER A 226 4.65 -14.37 26.98
C SER A 226 4.03 -15.47 27.86
N ASP A 227 2.81 -15.90 27.55
CA ASP A 227 2.14 -16.98 28.26
C ASP A 227 2.94 -18.30 28.14
N LYS A 228 3.49 -18.59 26.95
CA LYS A 228 4.36 -19.76 26.73
C LYS A 228 5.68 -19.67 27.51
N VAL A 229 6.29 -18.49 27.60
CA VAL A 229 7.51 -18.26 28.40
C VAL A 229 7.24 -18.51 29.88
N GLU A 230 6.16 -17.95 30.41
CA GLU A 230 5.78 -18.13 31.82
C GLU A 230 5.49 -19.60 32.12
N THR A 231 4.68 -20.25 31.28
CA THR A 231 4.38 -21.70 31.39
C THR A 231 5.66 -22.53 31.36
N TYR A 232 6.59 -22.24 30.44
CA TYR A 232 7.87 -22.95 30.35
C TYR A 232 8.69 -22.84 31.65
N ASN A 233 8.75 -21.64 32.24
CA ASN A 233 9.50 -21.42 33.48
C ASN A 233 8.88 -22.16 34.67
N ILE A 234 7.54 -22.23 34.73
CA ILE A 234 6.83 -23.01 35.74
C ILE A 234 7.14 -24.49 35.59
N ASP A 235 7.00 -25.04 34.38
CA ASP A 235 7.22 -26.47 34.11
C ASP A 235 8.70 -26.87 34.25
N ASP A 236 9.65 -26.01 33.88
CA ASP A 236 11.09 -26.24 34.08
C ASP A 236 11.43 -26.29 35.56
N LYS A 237 10.81 -25.42 36.37
CA LYS A 237 10.93 -25.48 37.82
C LYS A 237 10.32 -26.77 38.38
N CYS A 238 9.15 -27.18 37.88
CA CYS A 238 8.49 -28.42 38.29
C CYS A 238 9.32 -29.66 37.97
N GLY A 239 9.90 -29.74 36.77
CA GLY A 239 10.77 -30.84 36.35
C GLY A 239 12.07 -30.96 37.14
N ARG A 240 12.49 -29.90 37.87
CA ARG A 240 13.67 -29.88 38.74
C ARG A 240 13.39 -30.29 40.19
N TYR A 241 12.12 -30.45 40.60
CA TYR A 241 11.82 -30.89 41.95
C TYR A 241 12.27 -32.34 42.18
N SER A 242 12.83 -32.59 43.36
CA SER A 242 13.23 -33.90 43.82
C SER A 242 12.82 -34.08 45.28
N ASN A 243 12.92 -35.30 45.81
CA ASN A 243 12.60 -35.59 47.21
C ASN A 243 13.53 -34.88 48.21
N GLN A 244 14.63 -34.29 47.74
CA GLN A 244 15.58 -33.49 48.54
C GLN A 244 15.33 -31.98 48.43
N SER A 245 14.38 -31.55 47.60
CA SER A 245 14.09 -30.14 47.38
C SER A 245 13.45 -29.49 48.63
N THR A 246 14.08 -28.43 49.12
CA THR A 246 13.67 -27.72 50.35
C THR A 246 12.42 -26.84 50.20
N ASN A 247 11.95 -26.62 48.98
CA ASN A 247 10.80 -25.76 48.65
C ASN A 247 9.58 -26.58 48.19
N THR A 248 9.32 -27.71 48.85
CA THR A 248 8.16 -28.58 48.61
C THR A 248 7.22 -28.53 49.81
N GLN A 249 5.91 -28.50 49.56
CA GLN A 249 4.86 -28.39 50.58
C GLN A 249 3.64 -29.21 50.19
N PHE A 250 2.77 -29.54 51.15
CA PHE A 250 1.50 -30.20 50.86
C PHE A 250 0.46 -29.20 50.34
N HIS A 251 -0.12 -29.48 49.17
CA HIS A 251 -1.20 -28.68 48.56
C HIS A 251 -2.44 -29.56 48.28
N PRO A 252 -3.26 -29.92 49.30
CA PRO A 252 -4.35 -30.89 49.16
C PRO A 252 -5.46 -30.45 48.19
N THR A 253 -5.61 -29.15 47.95
CA THR A 253 -6.64 -28.59 47.05
C THR A 253 -6.27 -28.64 45.57
N SER A 254 -5.01 -28.95 45.22
CA SER A 254 -4.50 -28.92 43.85
C SER A 254 -4.75 -30.21 43.03
N VAL A 255 -5.48 -31.18 43.59
CA VAL A 255 -5.68 -32.52 43.00
C VAL A 255 -6.85 -32.56 41.99
N LYS A 256 -7.47 -31.42 41.68
CA LYS A 256 -8.63 -31.33 40.78
C LYS A 256 -8.26 -30.63 39.47
N PHE A 257 -8.79 -31.12 38.37
CA PHE A 257 -8.79 -30.38 37.11
C PHE A 257 -9.78 -29.21 37.20
N GLU A 258 -9.36 -28.04 36.74
CA GLU A 258 -10.24 -26.88 36.58
C GLU A 258 -11.19 -27.11 35.39
N GLU A 259 -12.48 -26.83 35.55
CA GLU A 259 -13.49 -27.04 34.49
C GLU A 259 -13.27 -26.14 33.26
N SER A 260 -12.53 -25.04 33.41
CA SER A 260 -12.17 -24.11 32.34
C SER A 260 -10.83 -24.41 31.65
N ALA A 261 -10.15 -25.51 32.02
CA ALA A 261 -8.83 -25.84 31.48
C ALA A 261 -8.88 -26.21 29.98
N SER A 262 -7.88 -25.74 29.22
CA SER A 262 -7.67 -26.14 27.83
C SER A 262 -7.11 -27.56 27.71
N THR A 263 -7.35 -28.21 26.58
CA THR A 263 -6.69 -29.48 26.23
C THR A 263 -5.38 -29.21 25.48
N PRO A 264 -4.44 -30.18 25.41
CA PRO A 264 -3.22 -30.03 24.62
C PRO A 264 -3.49 -29.66 23.15
N GLU A 265 -4.56 -30.20 22.57
CA GLU A 265 -4.98 -29.93 21.20
C GLU A 265 -5.49 -28.49 21.03
N THR A 266 -6.34 -28.01 21.94
CA THR A 266 -6.88 -26.64 21.85
C THR A 266 -5.81 -25.60 22.16
N TRP A 267 -4.87 -25.91 23.05
CA TRP A 267 -3.70 -25.09 23.35
C TRP A 267 -2.74 -24.96 22.15
N ALA A 268 -2.42 -26.08 21.49
CA ALA A 268 -1.55 -26.07 20.31
C ALA A 268 -2.22 -25.35 19.14
N LYS A 269 -3.52 -25.58 18.96
CA LYS A 269 -4.33 -24.90 17.93
C LYS A 269 -4.36 -23.39 18.13
N PHE A 270 -4.46 -22.90 19.36
CA PHE A 270 -4.45 -21.46 19.63
C PHE A 270 -3.19 -20.77 19.08
N SER A 271 -2.01 -21.31 19.41
CA SER A 271 -0.74 -20.78 18.90
C SER A 271 -0.57 -20.96 17.40
N HIS A 272 -1.03 -22.10 16.86
CA HIS A 272 -1.05 -22.32 15.42
C HIS A 272 -1.90 -21.29 14.68
N ASP A 273 -3.14 -21.04 15.15
CA ASP A 273 -4.06 -20.10 14.53
C ASP A 273 -3.51 -18.65 14.58
N ASN A 274 -2.82 -18.27 15.66
CA ASN A 274 -2.14 -16.98 15.78
C ASN A 274 -1.02 -16.84 14.75
N ILE A 275 -0.15 -17.85 14.62
CA ILE A 275 0.94 -17.87 13.64
C ILE A 275 0.37 -17.81 12.21
N CYS A 276 -0.62 -18.63 11.88
CA CYS A 276 -1.23 -18.62 10.55
C CYS A 276 -1.86 -17.27 10.19
N ARG A 277 -2.40 -16.52 11.16
CA ARG A 277 -2.89 -15.16 10.91
C ARG A 277 -1.72 -14.20 10.67
N ALA A 278 -0.69 -14.23 11.50
CA ALA A 278 0.51 -13.43 11.33
C ALA A 278 1.18 -13.64 9.96
N GLU A 279 1.32 -14.90 9.54
CA GLU A 279 1.89 -15.24 8.22
C GLU A 279 1.08 -14.67 7.06
N ARG A 280 -0.27 -14.66 7.16
CA ARG A 280 -1.14 -14.07 6.13
C ARG A 280 -0.93 -12.56 6.03
N GLU A 281 -0.82 -11.86 7.16
CA GLU A 281 -0.59 -10.41 7.17
C GLU A 281 0.82 -10.03 6.70
N LYS A 282 1.80 -10.86 7.02
CA LYS A 282 3.15 -10.78 6.46
C LYS A 282 3.11 -10.91 4.93
N LEU A 283 2.42 -11.91 4.40
CA LEU A 283 2.29 -12.11 2.96
C LEU A 283 1.52 -10.96 2.28
N ALA A 284 0.46 -10.45 2.91
CA ALA A 284 -0.27 -9.28 2.43
C ALA A 284 0.64 -8.03 2.33
N SER A 285 1.54 -7.86 3.31
CA SER A 285 2.54 -6.78 3.31
C SER A 285 3.55 -6.92 2.18
N ILE A 286 4.10 -8.13 1.98
CA ILE A 286 5.04 -8.40 0.88
C ILE A 286 4.39 -8.06 -0.47
N ASN A 287 3.19 -8.59 -0.72
CA ASN A 287 2.45 -8.31 -1.95
C ASN A 287 2.16 -6.81 -2.14
N LEU A 288 1.87 -6.10 -1.04
CA LEU A 288 1.65 -4.65 -1.09
C LEU A 288 2.95 -3.90 -1.41
N ARG A 289 4.11 -4.32 -0.90
CA ARG A 289 5.39 -3.70 -1.27
C ARG A 289 5.69 -3.88 -2.76
N ASP A 290 5.49 -5.07 -3.30
CA ASP A 290 5.66 -5.35 -4.73
C ASP A 290 4.70 -4.50 -5.59
N LEU A 291 3.44 -4.37 -5.16
CA LEU A 291 2.48 -3.48 -5.81
C LEU A 291 2.92 -2.02 -5.76
N ILE A 292 3.42 -1.54 -4.62
CA ILE A 292 3.95 -0.17 -4.50
C ILE A 292 5.13 0.04 -5.45
N ASP A 293 6.04 -0.93 -5.55
CA ASP A 293 7.17 -0.85 -6.48
C ASP A 293 6.73 -0.72 -7.93
N ASN A 294 5.76 -1.53 -8.36
CA ASN A 294 5.19 -1.45 -9.71
C ASN A 294 4.49 -0.10 -9.96
N ILE A 295 3.68 0.36 -9.01
CA ILE A 295 3.00 1.66 -9.11
C ILE A 295 4.04 2.79 -9.24
N LEU A 296 5.09 2.80 -8.43
CA LEU A 296 6.14 3.82 -8.48
C LEU A 296 6.88 3.81 -9.81
N HIS A 297 7.18 2.62 -10.34
CA HIS A 297 7.79 2.46 -11.65
C HIS A 297 6.88 3.02 -12.76
N ASP A 298 5.66 2.49 -12.88
CA ASP A 298 4.73 2.81 -13.96
C ASP A 298 4.34 4.30 -13.96
N THR A 299 4.04 4.85 -12.79
CA THR A 299 3.67 6.28 -12.68
C THR A 299 4.83 7.21 -13.04
N SER A 300 6.07 6.86 -12.64
CA SER A 300 7.24 7.65 -13.00
C SER A 300 7.52 7.63 -14.51
N ASP A 301 7.33 6.48 -15.14
CA ASP A 301 7.49 6.30 -16.58
C ASP A 301 6.40 7.04 -17.37
N ASP A 302 5.14 6.93 -16.95
CA ASP A 302 4.02 7.58 -17.63
C ASP A 302 4.12 9.11 -17.55
N MET A 303 4.55 9.66 -16.40
CA MET A 303 4.85 11.10 -16.29
C MET A 303 5.95 11.53 -17.26
N ARG A 304 6.99 10.71 -17.43
CA ARG A 304 8.10 11.02 -18.35
C ARG A 304 7.71 10.91 -19.81
N LYS A 305 6.89 9.91 -20.17
CA LYS A 305 6.33 9.77 -21.52
C LYS A 305 5.46 10.99 -21.85
N GLN A 306 4.58 11.40 -20.95
CA GLN A 306 3.72 12.57 -21.18
C GLN A 306 4.54 13.86 -21.24
N CYS A 307 5.56 14.01 -20.38
CA CYS A 307 6.48 15.14 -20.45
C CYS A 307 7.20 15.23 -21.81
N ALA A 308 7.61 14.10 -22.37
CA ALA A 308 8.21 14.02 -23.70
C ALA A 308 7.23 14.41 -24.80
N ALA A 309 5.98 13.92 -24.75
CA ALA A 309 4.93 14.28 -25.71
C ALA A 309 4.67 15.80 -25.72
N VAL A 310 4.58 16.43 -24.54
CA VAL A 310 4.44 17.89 -24.43
C VAL A 310 5.66 18.62 -25.01
N ASN A 311 6.88 18.14 -24.72
CA ASN A 311 8.10 18.76 -25.25
C ASN A 311 8.18 18.67 -26.78
N GLU A 312 7.74 17.55 -27.35
CA GLU A 312 7.65 17.35 -28.80
C GLU A 312 6.61 18.30 -29.42
N ALA A 313 5.43 18.41 -28.80
CA ALA A 313 4.41 19.36 -29.23
C ALA A 313 4.94 20.80 -29.21
N PHE A 314 5.65 21.21 -28.15
CA PHE A 314 6.30 22.53 -28.07
C PHE A 314 7.33 22.74 -29.17
N ALA A 315 8.18 21.74 -29.43
CA ALA A 315 9.22 21.83 -30.46
C ALA A 315 8.60 22.05 -31.83
N LYS A 316 7.61 21.22 -32.20
CA LYS A 316 6.89 21.31 -33.47
C LYS A 316 6.16 22.65 -33.62
N HIS A 317 5.43 23.08 -32.59
CA HIS A 317 4.72 24.37 -32.62
C HIS A 317 5.67 25.56 -32.75
N CYS A 318 6.83 25.51 -32.08
CA CYS A 318 7.85 26.54 -32.25
C CYS A 318 8.41 26.59 -33.68
N GLU A 319 8.66 25.44 -34.31
CA GLU A 319 9.09 25.38 -35.71
C GLU A 319 8.05 26.00 -36.64
N GLU A 320 6.76 25.64 -36.49
CA GLU A 320 5.65 26.20 -37.25
C GLU A 320 5.54 27.74 -37.10
N LEU A 321 5.73 28.25 -35.87
CA LEU A 321 5.75 29.69 -35.60
C LEU A 321 6.96 30.40 -36.23
N HIS A 322 8.15 29.81 -36.16
CA HIS A 322 9.36 30.37 -36.79
C HIS A 322 9.20 30.42 -38.32
N ASP A 323 8.72 29.35 -38.94
CA ASP A 323 8.46 29.30 -40.37
C ASP A 323 7.44 30.35 -40.82
N THR A 324 6.35 30.48 -40.05
CA THR A 324 5.32 31.49 -40.33
C THR A 324 5.89 32.90 -40.20
N LYS A 325 6.65 33.16 -39.13
CA LYS A 325 7.31 34.46 -38.92
C LYS A 325 8.28 34.78 -40.08
N HIS A 326 9.11 33.82 -40.50
CA HIS A 326 10.03 34.02 -41.61
C HIS A 326 9.32 34.31 -42.94
N LYS A 327 8.19 33.64 -43.22
CA LYS A 327 7.36 33.94 -44.40
C LYS A 327 6.79 35.36 -44.33
N LEU A 328 6.33 35.80 -43.16
CA LEU A 328 5.82 37.16 -42.96
C LEU A 328 6.94 38.21 -43.15
N GLU A 329 8.13 37.98 -42.57
CA GLU A 329 9.31 38.84 -42.74
C GLU A 329 9.74 38.93 -44.22
N HIS A 330 9.69 37.81 -44.94
CA HIS A 330 9.98 37.79 -46.38
C HIS A 330 8.97 38.63 -47.19
N ASN A 331 7.67 38.46 -46.91
CA ASN A 331 6.63 39.24 -47.57
C ASN A 331 6.72 40.72 -47.24
N LEU A 332 7.04 41.08 -45.98
CA LEU A 332 7.28 42.46 -45.58
C LEU A 332 8.41 43.08 -46.40
N LYS A 333 9.51 42.36 -46.60
CA LYS A 333 10.62 42.81 -47.46
C LYS A 333 10.18 43.06 -48.91
N ASN A 334 9.28 42.24 -49.44
CA ASN A 334 8.76 42.42 -50.80
C ASN A 334 7.82 43.63 -50.88
N ILE A 335 6.93 43.82 -49.90
CA ILE A 335 6.05 45.00 -49.82
C ILE A 335 6.88 46.29 -49.71
N LEU A 336 7.93 46.31 -48.90
CA LEU A 336 8.82 47.47 -48.78
C LEU A 336 9.50 47.83 -50.10
N LYS A 337 9.89 46.84 -50.92
CA LYS A 337 10.42 47.11 -52.27
C LYS A 337 9.36 47.68 -53.19
N GLU A 338 8.15 47.12 -53.18
CA GLU A 338 7.04 47.57 -54.02
C GLU A 338 6.61 48.99 -53.67
N ILE A 339 6.59 49.36 -52.38
CA ILE A 339 6.40 50.73 -51.91
C ILE A 339 7.41 51.67 -52.58
N GLY A 340 8.71 51.34 -52.53
CA GLY A 340 9.75 52.15 -53.16
C GLY A 340 9.60 52.28 -54.68
N TYR A 341 9.22 51.20 -55.37
CA TYR A 341 8.91 51.26 -56.81
C TYR A 341 7.70 52.13 -57.10
N GLN A 342 6.65 52.04 -56.28
CA GLN A 342 5.42 52.79 -56.46
C GLN A 342 5.60 54.28 -56.16
N GLU A 343 6.41 54.64 -55.16
CA GLU A 343 6.83 56.02 -54.89
C GLU A 343 7.59 56.62 -56.08
N ALA A 344 8.53 55.87 -56.65
CA ALA A 344 9.27 56.29 -57.84
C ALA A 344 8.35 56.47 -59.06
N ASN A 345 7.38 55.56 -59.26
CA ASN A 345 6.36 55.66 -60.31
C ASN A 345 5.47 56.91 -60.13
N ILE A 346 5.02 57.19 -58.91
CA ILE A 346 4.26 58.41 -58.57
C ILE A 346 5.08 59.67 -58.88
N ALA A 347 6.36 59.69 -58.52
CA ALA A 347 7.25 60.80 -58.84
C ALA A 347 7.42 61.01 -60.35
N ALA A 348 7.59 59.92 -61.12
CA ALA A 348 7.68 59.95 -62.57
C ALA A 348 6.37 60.44 -63.23
N LEU A 349 5.20 60.00 -62.76
CA LEU A 349 3.89 60.47 -63.25
C LEU A 349 3.69 61.96 -62.95
N LYS A 350 4.05 62.43 -61.75
CA LYS A 350 4.02 63.86 -61.39
C LYS A 350 4.94 64.67 -62.31
N GLN A 351 6.14 64.18 -62.60
CA GLN A 351 7.04 64.83 -63.55
C GLN A 351 6.46 64.86 -64.96
N ALA A 352 5.92 63.73 -65.44
CA ALA A 352 5.32 63.66 -66.76
C ALA A 352 4.17 64.66 -66.93
N ILE A 353 3.31 64.84 -65.92
CA ILE A 353 2.25 65.86 -65.95
C ILE A 353 2.85 67.27 -66.06
N ARG A 354 3.85 67.61 -65.24
CA ARG A 354 4.54 68.91 -65.30
C ARG A 354 5.15 69.19 -66.67
N ASP A 355 5.78 68.18 -67.27
CA ASP A 355 6.41 68.31 -68.59
C ASP A 355 5.40 68.69 -69.70
N LYS A 356 4.09 68.44 -69.50
CA LYS A 356 3.03 68.75 -70.48
C LYS A 356 2.40 70.13 -70.24
N GLU A 357 2.72 70.80 -69.13
CA GLU A 357 2.22 72.15 -68.84
C GLU A 357 2.81 73.20 -69.81
N ALA A 358 4.11 73.10 -70.10
CA ALA A 358 4.79 74.01 -71.01
C ALA A 358 4.24 73.96 -72.45
N PRO A 359 4.15 72.79 -73.13
CA PRO A 359 3.57 72.72 -74.47
C PRO A 359 2.08 73.09 -74.49
N MET A 360 1.29 72.71 -73.47
CA MET A 360 -0.10 73.14 -73.32
C MET A 360 -0.22 74.67 -73.29
N LYS A 361 0.62 75.34 -72.50
CA LYS A 361 0.64 76.79 -72.40
C LYS A 361 0.99 77.44 -73.73
N VAL A 362 1.98 76.90 -74.46
CA VAL A 362 2.35 77.39 -75.80
C VAL A 362 1.18 77.28 -76.77
N ALA A 363 0.52 76.13 -76.85
CA ALA A 363 -0.61 75.92 -77.77
C ALA A 363 -1.80 76.84 -77.42
N GLN A 364 -2.14 76.97 -76.14
CA GLN A 364 -3.20 77.86 -75.66
C GLN A 364 -2.90 79.34 -75.89
N THR A 365 -1.67 79.80 -75.63
CA THR A 365 -1.26 81.18 -75.92
C THR A 365 -1.33 81.47 -77.42
N ARG A 366 -0.88 80.55 -78.28
CA ARG A 366 -1.01 80.70 -79.74
C ARG A 366 -2.47 80.82 -80.17
N LEU A 367 -3.39 80.03 -79.60
CA LEU A 367 -4.82 80.14 -79.87
C LEU A 367 -5.41 81.48 -79.39
N TYR A 368 -5.01 81.92 -78.19
CA TYR A 368 -5.43 83.20 -77.63
C TYR A 368 -5.01 84.38 -78.51
N ASP A 369 -3.73 84.45 -78.89
CA ASP A 369 -3.23 85.54 -79.75
C ASP A 369 -3.91 85.54 -81.13
N ARG A 370 -4.17 84.35 -81.68
CA ARG A 370 -4.91 84.18 -82.95
C ARG A 370 -6.38 84.57 -82.86
N SER A 371 -6.95 84.72 -81.66
CA SER A 371 -8.35 85.15 -81.48
C SER A 371 -8.57 86.65 -81.71
N PHE A 372 -7.50 87.45 -81.71
CA PHE A 372 -7.54 88.90 -81.96
C PHE A 372 -7.42 89.28 -83.44
N ARG A 373 -7.38 88.30 -84.36
CA ARG A 373 -7.32 88.57 -85.80
C ARG A 373 -8.58 89.33 -86.25
N PRO A 374 -8.44 90.45 -86.99
CA PRO A 374 -9.58 91.30 -87.32
C PRO A 374 -10.43 90.76 -88.48
N ASN A 375 -11.75 90.98 -88.42
CA ASN A 375 -12.70 90.76 -89.52
C ASN A 375 -12.57 89.38 -90.21
N VAL A 376 -12.35 89.37 -91.52
CA VAL A 376 -12.28 88.15 -92.36
C VAL A 376 -11.02 87.31 -92.08
N ASP A 377 -9.98 87.92 -91.49
CA ASP A 377 -8.73 87.22 -91.13
C ASP A 377 -8.87 86.37 -89.86
N LEU A 378 -10.00 86.46 -89.13
CA LEU A 378 -10.40 85.48 -88.11
C LEU A 378 -10.88 84.18 -88.77
N CYS A 379 -10.02 83.61 -89.60
CA CYS A 379 -10.28 82.43 -90.39
C CYS A 379 -9.98 81.15 -89.60
N ARG A 380 -10.83 80.13 -89.79
CA ARG A 380 -10.59 78.76 -89.32
C ARG A 380 -9.71 78.02 -90.34
N ASP A 381 -8.44 78.41 -90.36
CA ASP A 381 -7.42 77.83 -91.23
C ASP A 381 -6.84 76.53 -90.64
N GLU A 382 -6.01 75.83 -91.41
CA GLU A 382 -5.37 74.57 -91.00
C GLU A 382 -4.57 74.72 -89.70
N ALA A 383 -3.82 75.82 -89.54
CA ALA A 383 -3.05 76.09 -88.33
C ALA A 383 -3.96 76.27 -87.10
N GLN A 384 -5.13 76.89 -87.26
CA GLN A 384 -6.14 77.00 -86.20
C GLN A 384 -6.65 75.61 -85.79
N PHE A 385 -7.00 74.75 -86.77
CA PHE A 385 -7.46 73.39 -86.47
C PHE A 385 -6.38 72.55 -85.77
N ARG A 386 -5.13 72.63 -86.23
CA ARG A 386 -4.01 71.90 -85.62
C ARG A 386 -3.73 72.32 -84.18
N LEU A 387 -3.76 73.60 -83.86
CA LEU A 387 -3.57 74.08 -82.49
C LEU A 387 -4.72 73.66 -81.57
N VAL A 388 -5.96 73.65 -82.07
CA VAL A 388 -7.11 73.12 -81.30
C VAL A 388 -6.92 71.62 -81.02
N SER A 389 -6.58 70.83 -82.05
CA SER A 389 -6.28 69.39 -81.91
C SER A 389 -5.14 69.14 -80.90
N GLU A 390 -4.05 69.91 -80.96
CA GLU A 390 -2.92 69.80 -80.04
C GLU A 390 -3.36 70.04 -78.58
N VAL A 391 -4.20 71.05 -78.33
CA VAL A 391 -4.75 71.31 -76.99
C VAL A 391 -5.66 70.18 -76.53
N GLU A 392 -6.51 69.65 -77.40
CA GLU A 392 -7.40 68.52 -77.09
C GLU A 392 -6.60 67.26 -76.72
N GLU A 393 -5.61 66.89 -77.55
CA GLU A 393 -4.72 65.74 -77.33
C GLU A 393 -3.91 65.87 -76.03
N LEU A 394 -3.32 67.04 -75.76
CA LEU A 394 -2.60 67.30 -74.52
C LEU A 394 -3.53 67.26 -73.30
N THR A 395 -4.77 67.72 -73.45
CA THR A 395 -5.77 67.70 -72.36
C THR A 395 -6.14 66.27 -72.01
N GLU A 396 -6.39 65.43 -73.02
CA GLU A 396 -6.67 64.01 -72.82
C GLU A 396 -5.48 63.26 -72.21
N SER A 397 -4.26 63.53 -72.69
CA SER A 397 -3.03 62.96 -72.15
C SER A 397 -2.84 63.32 -70.67
N ILE A 398 -2.97 64.60 -70.31
CA ILE A 398 -2.89 65.05 -68.90
C ILE A 398 -3.99 64.40 -68.06
N LYS A 399 -5.22 64.30 -68.58
CA LYS A 399 -6.34 63.63 -67.87
C LYS A 399 -6.04 62.17 -67.60
N SER A 400 -5.49 61.45 -68.58
CA SER A 400 -5.09 60.05 -68.44
C SER A 400 -3.96 59.88 -67.41
N LEU A 401 -2.93 60.72 -67.47
CA LEU A 401 -1.83 60.72 -66.49
C LEU A 401 -2.31 61.04 -65.07
N LYS A 402 -3.21 62.02 -64.90
CA LYS A 402 -3.82 62.35 -63.59
C LYS A 402 -4.64 61.19 -63.04
N LYS A 403 -5.39 60.49 -63.89
CA LYS A 403 -6.13 59.28 -63.48
C LYS A 403 -5.17 58.19 -62.98
N ARG A 404 -4.11 57.90 -63.74
CA ARG A 404 -3.12 56.89 -63.35
C ARG A 404 -2.34 57.28 -62.09
N LEU A 405 -2.09 58.57 -61.89
CA LEU A 405 -1.49 59.09 -60.66
C LEU A 405 -2.37 58.80 -59.44
N LEU A 406 -3.68 59.08 -59.52
CA LEU A 406 -4.62 58.81 -58.44
C LEU A 406 -4.70 57.30 -58.12
N GLU A 407 -4.79 56.46 -59.14
CA GLU A 407 -4.75 54.99 -58.99
C GLU A 407 -3.45 54.54 -58.30
N SER A 408 -2.33 55.16 -58.66
CA SER A 408 -1.02 54.84 -58.10
C SER A 408 -0.87 55.27 -56.65
N GLU A 409 -1.36 56.46 -56.29
CA GLU A 409 -1.39 56.97 -54.92
C GLU A 409 -2.31 56.13 -54.02
N GLN A 410 -3.45 55.65 -54.54
CA GLN A 410 -4.31 54.72 -53.79
C GLN A 410 -3.62 53.36 -53.58
N SER A 411 -2.95 52.84 -54.59
CA SER A 411 -2.18 51.59 -54.48
C SER A 411 -1.08 51.69 -53.41
N LEU A 412 -0.37 52.83 -53.36
CA LEU A 412 0.65 53.09 -52.34
C LEU A 412 0.06 53.03 -50.92
N ARG A 413 -1.07 53.69 -50.67
CA ARG A 413 -1.75 53.64 -49.36
C ARG A 413 -2.11 52.19 -48.96
N ASN A 414 -2.63 51.41 -49.91
CA ASN A 414 -2.96 50.01 -49.65
C ASN A 414 -1.71 49.16 -49.30
N LEU A 415 -0.56 49.45 -49.93
CA LEU A 415 0.72 48.80 -49.61
C LEU A 415 1.21 49.19 -48.22
N GLU A 416 1.07 50.47 -47.82
CA GLU A 416 1.41 50.95 -46.47
C GLU A 416 0.55 50.29 -45.39
N ASP A 417 -0.77 50.16 -45.62
CA ASP A 417 -1.67 49.44 -44.72
C ASP A 417 -1.25 47.97 -44.58
N THR A 418 -0.91 47.34 -45.71
CA THR A 418 -0.42 45.94 -45.72
C THR A 418 0.89 45.80 -44.96
N ARG A 419 1.82 46.76 -45.09
CA ARG A 419 3.08 46.79 -44.32
C ARG A 419 2.79 46.81 -42.82
N MET A 420 1.94 47.72 -42.35
CA MET A 420 1.60 47.85 -40.93
C MET A 420 0.98 46.56 -40.38
N ASN A 421 0.11 45.91 -41.15
CA ASN A 421 -0.50 44.64 -40.76
C ASN A 421 0.54 43.51 -40.65
N LEU A 422 1.47 43.41 -41.61
CA LEU A 422 2.55 42.42 -41.56
C LEU A 422 3.49 42.65 -40.36
N GLU A 423 3.88 43.89 -40.08
CA GLU A 423 4.70 44.25 -38.91
C GLU A 423 4.02 43.84 -37.60
N LYS A 424 2.71 44.09 -37.48
CA LYS A 424 1.91 43.67 -36.34
C LYS A 424 1.89 42.15 -36.18
N GLU A 425 1.62 41.40 -37.25
CA GLU A 425 1.59 39.93 -37.20
C GLU A 425 2.97 39.33 -36.84
N ILE A 426 4.07 39.90 -37.36
CA ILE A 426 5.43 39.48 -36.99
C ILE A 426 5.67 39.69 -35.49
N ALA A 427 5.21 40.82 -34.92
CA ALA A 427 5.32 41.08 -33.49
C ALA A 427 4.51 40.08 -32.66
N VAL A 428 3.30 39.70 -33.10
CA VAL A 428 2.49 38.65 -32.47
C VAL A 428 3.22 37.31 -32.50
N LYS A 429 3.77 36.87 -33.66
CA LYS A 429 4.53 35.61 -33.72
C LYS A 429 5.76 35.64 -32.82
N ALA A 430 6.47 36.77 -32.75
CA ALA A 430 7.62 36.94 -31.87
C ALA A 430 7.24 36.82 -30.38
N ASN A 431 6.07 37.36 -29.99
CA ASN A 431 5.53 37.21 -28.64
C ASN A 431 5.22 35.74 -28.31
N SER A 432 4.53 35.03 -29.20
CA SER A 432 4.20 33.60 -29.02
C SER A 432 5.45 32.74 -28.87
N ILE A 433 6.45 32.94 -29.74
CA ILE A 433 7.74 32.24 -29.66
C ILE A 433 8.46 32.54 -28.34
N PHE A 434 8.42 33.79 -27.86
CA PHE A 434 9.04 34.16 -26.59
C PHE A 434 8.38 33.46 -25.40
N ILE A 435 7.04 33.44 -25.36
CA ILE A 435 6.29 32.73 -24.31
C ILE A 435 6.68 31.25 -24.31
N ASP A 436 6.60 30.59 -25.47
CA ASP A 436 6.82 29.15 -25.53
C ASP A 436 8.28 28.76 -25.25
N LYS A 437 9.27 29.44 -25.85
CA LYS A 437 10.67 29.09 -25.62
C LYS A 437 11.18 29.54 -24.24
N GLN A 438 10.89 30.78 -23.85
CA GLN A 438 11.55 31.41 -22.69
C GLN A 438 10.77 31.28 -21.39
N LYS A 439 9.44 31.15 -21.45
CA LYS A 439 8.60 31.01 -20.24
C LYS A 439 8.18 29.57 -20.00
N CYS A 440 7.83 28.85 -21.06
CA CYS A 440 7.34 27.48 -20.96
C CYS A 440 8.50 26.47 -20.99
N MET A 441 9.12 26.26 -22.15
CA MET A 441 10.16 25.24 -22.35
C MET A 441 11.36 25.40 -21.42
N ALA A 442 11.79 26.62 -21.13
CA ALA A 442 12.87 26.88 -20.18
C ALA A 442 12.55 26.34 -18.77
N HIS A 443 11.32 26.47 -18.30
CA HIS A 443 10.90 25.94 -17.00
C HIS A 443 10.80 24.41 -17.02
N ARG A 444 10.38 23.83 -18.15
CA ARG A 444 10.29 22.37 -18.32
C ARG A 444 11.64 21.66 -18.21
N THR A 445 12.77 22.35 -18.38
CA THR A 445 14.11 21.78 -18.11
C THR A 445 14.30 21.32 -16.65
N ARG A 446 13.47 21.84 -15.73
CA ARG A 446 13.48 21.49 -14.30
C ARG A 446 12.60 20.28 -13.97
N TYR A 447 11.99 19.65 -14.98
CA TYR A 447 11.16 18.47 -14.78
C TYR A 447 12.01 17.34 -14.16
N PRO A 448 11.57 16.72 -13.04
CA PRO A 448 12.32 15.68 -12.36
C PRO A 448 12.69 14.49 -13.27
N VAL A 449 13.81 13.85 -12.94
CA VAL A 449 14.22 12.57 -13.53
C VAL A 449 13.39 11.42 -12.95
N VAL A 450 13.30 10.30 -13.69
CA VAL A 450 12.55 9.08 -13.30
C VAL A 450 12.85 8.68 -11.85
N PHE A 451 14.12 8.65 -11.47
CA PHE A 451 14.56 8.25 -10.13
C PHE A 451 13.92 9.09 -9.00
N LYS A 452 13.84 10.42 -9.19
CA LYS A 452 13.21 11.32 -8.21
C LYS A 452 11.69 11.14 -8.18
N LEU A 453 11.05 10.92 -9.34
CA LEU A 453 9.62 10.62 -9.42
C LEU A 453 9.26 9.28 -8.78
N ALA A 454 10.16 8.31 -8.83
CA ALA A 454 10.03 7.02 -8.17
C ALA A 454 10.34 7.06 -6.66
N GLY A 455 10.59 8.25 -6.09
CA GLY A 455 10.71 8.49 -4.65
C GLY A 455 12.10 8.29 -4.04
N TYR A 456 13.15 8.22 -4.87
CA TYR A 456 14.52 8.03 -4.41
C TYR A 456 15.28 9.32 -4.10
#